data_AF-T0DF55-F1
#
_entry.id   AF-T0DF55-F1
#
_cell.length_a   1.000
_cell.length_b   1.000
_cell.length_c   1.000
_cell.angle_alpha   90.00
_cell.angle_beta   90.00
_cell.angle_gamma   90.00
#
_symmetry.space_group_name_H-M   'P 1'
#
loop_
_entity.id
_entity.type
_entity.pdbx_description
1 polymer ?
#
loop_
_entity_poly.entity_id
_entity_poly.type
_entity_poly.pdbx_seq_one_letter_code
_entity_poly.pdbx_strand_id
1 'polypeptide(L)'
;MIEKYFRRLRAQYTVAFLSDARLSLLLENIHSEEELKIIFSYLQKHLKSSPSQKENGELLFSLIDKTQYSVRAWIEAILTFDLWLKENERETDFKTMIGYIECSTLSPENKILKYQLKELVAKMLNEFGYVG
;
A
#
# COMPACT_ATOMS: atom_id res chain seq x y z
N MET A 1 0.96 -2.59 -22.05
CA MET A 1 0.29 -3.12 -20.85
C MET A 1 -0.25 -2.00 -19.97
N ILE A 2 0.63 -1.13 -19.46
CA ILE A 2 0.31 0.02 -18.58
C ILE A 2 -0.83 0.89 -19.09
N GLU A 3 -0.81 1.31 -20.36
CA GLU A 3 -1.82 2.24 -20.91
C GLU A 3 -3.26 1.67 -20.89
N LYS A 4 -3.42 0.36 -21.11
CA LYS A 4 -4.72 -0.33 -21.02
C LYS A 4 -5.27 -0.31 -19.60
N TYR A 5 -4.42 -0.60 -18.60
CA TYR A 5 -4.83 -0.56 -17.19
C TYR A 5 -5.05 0.87 -16.71
N PHE A 6 -4.22 1.82 -17.14
CA PHE A 6 -4.36 3.23 -16.80
C PHE A 6 -5.75 3.75 -17.17
N ARG A 7 -6.19 3.58 -18.42
CA ARG A 7 -7.53 4.03 -18.86
C ARG A 7 -8.65 3.38 -18.05
N ARG A 8 -8.54 2.07 -17.78
CA ARG A 8 -9.52 1.32 -17.00
C ARG A 8 -9.60 1.79 -15.55
N LEU A 9 -8.47 2.09 -14.92
CA LEU A 9 -8.39 2.52 -13.53
C LEU A 9 -8.79 3.98 -13.40
N ARG A 10 -8.42 4.84 -14.34
CA ARG A 10 -8.82 6.24 -14.39
C ARG A 10 -10.34 6.41 -14.50
N ALA A 11 -11.03 5.48 -15.15
CA ALA A 11 -12.50 5.46 -15.18
C ALA A 11 -13.14 5.09 -13.83
N GLN A 12 -12.39 4.47 -12.91
CA GLN A 12 -12.87 4.03 -11.60
C GLN A 12 -12.51 5.00 -10.47
N TYR A 13 -11.33 5.62 -10.55
CA TYR A 13 -10.83 6.58 -9.56
C TYR A 13 -11.02 8.00 -10.09
N THR A 14 -11.39 8.96 -9.25
CA THR A 14 -11.41 10.38 -9.63
C THR A 14 -10.01 11.00 -9.48
N VAL A 15 -9.69 12.04 -10.26
CA VAL A 15 -8.38 12.72 -10.17
C VAL A 15 -8.15 13.29 -8.77
N ALA A 16 -9.23 13.70 -8.09
CA ALA A 16 -9.18 14.14 -6.70
C ALA A 16 -8.80 13.03 -5.70
N PHE A 17 -9.11 11.77 -6.01
CA PHE A 17 -8.75 10.63 -5.15
C PHE A 17 -7.31 10.17 -5.39
N LEU A 18 -6.91 10.04 -6.65
CA LEU A 18 -5.57 9.62 -7.07
C LEU A 18 -5.22 10.35 -8.36
N SER A 19 -4.16 11.16 -8.33
CA SER A 19 -3.72 11.91 -9.51
C SER A 19 -3.13 11.01 -10.60
N ASP A 20 -3.11 11.50 -11.84
CA ASP A 20 -2.60 10.73 -12.99
C ASP A 20 -1.11 10.38 -12.83
N ALA A 21 -0.31 11.31 -12.31
CA ALA A 21 1.11 11.07 -12.04
C ALA A 21 1.32 9.92 -11.05
N ARG A 22 0.52 9.89 -9.98
CA ARG A 22 0.60 8.84 -8.95
C ARG A 22 0.05 7.50 -9.44
N LEU A 23 -1.02 7.52 -10.24
CA LEU A 23 -1.53 6.31 -10.88
C LEU A 23 -0.50 5.70 -11.84
N SER A 24 0.15 6.51 -12.67
CA SER A 24 1.24 6.06 -13.55
C SER A 24 2.38 5.49 -12.73
N LEU A 25 2.80 6.19 -11.67
CA LEU A 25 3.88 5.76 -10.80
C LEU A 25 3.60 4.40 -10.14
N LEU A 26 2.36 4.15 -9.70
CA LEU A 26 1.97 2.82 -9.20
C LEU A 26 2.08 1.76 -10.30
N LEU A 27 1.53 2.03 -11.48
CA LEU A 27 1.53 1.07 -12.59
C LEU A 27 2.93 0.74 -13.10
N GLU A 28 3.86 1.70 -13.04
CA GLU A 28 5.27 1.50 -13.40
C GLU A 28 6.01 0.61 -12.39
N ASN A 29 5.55 0.52 -11.15
CA ASN A 29 6.18 -0.28 -10.08
C ASN A 29 5.45 -1.61 -9.80
N ILE A 30 4.35 -1.88 -10.50
CA ILE A 30 3.61 -3.14 -10.48
C ILE A 30 4.20 -4.07 -11.53
N HIS A 31 4.60 -5.27 -11.10
CA HIS A 31 5.27 -6.25 -11.95
C HIS A 31 4.38 -7.41 -12.37
N SER A 32 3.17 -7.54 -11.81
CA SER A 32 2.23 -8.60 -12.20
C SER A 32 0.76 -8.15 -12.08
N GLU A 33 -0.13 -8.90 -12.76
CA GLU A 33 -1.57 -8.68 -12.61
C GLU A 33 -2.09 -8.97 -11.20
N GLU A 34 -1.42 -9.86 -10.46
CA GLU A 34 -1.78 -10.20 -9.08
C GLU A 34 -1.49 -9.02 -8.14
N GLU A 35 -0.30 -8.43 -8.25
CA GLU A 35 0.05 -7.22 -7.50
C GLU A 35 -0.95 -6.09 -7.79
N LEU A 36 -1.30 -5.91 -9.07
CA LEU A 36 -2.32 -4.94 -9.49
C LEU A 36 -3.66 -5.21 -8.78
N LYS A 37 -4.15 -6.45 -8.83
CA LYS A 37 -5.43 -6.82 -8.21
C LYS A 37 -5.43 -6.53 -6.72
N ILE A 38 -4.36 -6.89 -6.00
CA ILE A 38 -4.27 -6.68 -4.55
C ILE A 38 -4.28 -5.19 -4.22
N ILE A 39 -3.36 -4.41 -4.78
CA ILE A 39 -3.24 -2.97 -4.50
C ILE A 39 -4.54 -2.23 -4.81
N PHE A 40 -5.11 -2.46 -6.00
CA PHE A 40 -6.33 -1.77 -6.38
C PHE A 40 -7.58 -2.29 -5.65
N SER A 41 -7.58 -3.52 -5.14
CA SER A 41 -8.68 -3.99 -4.27
C SER A 41 -8.73 -3.20 -2.97
N TYR A 42 -7.58 -2.93 -2.34
CA TYR A 42 -7.51 -2.12 -1.13
C TYR A 42 -7.86 -0.66 -1.39
N LEU A 43 -7.32 -0.06 -2.46
CA LEU A 43 -7.68 1.31 -2.85
C LEU A 43 -9.18 1.46 -3.17
N GLN A 44 -9.77 0.46 -3.84
CA GLN A 44 -11.20 0.48 -4.14
C GLN A 44 -12.06 0.32 -2.88
N LYS A 45 -11.69 -0.58 -1.98
CA LYS A 45 -12.37 -0.74 -0.68
C LYS A 45 -12.31 0.58 0.10
N HIS A 46 -11.15 1.21 0.15
CA HIS A 46 -10.95 2.50 0.83
C HIS A 46 -11.81 3.63 0.22
N LEU A 47 -11.84 3.73 -1.11
CA LEU A 47 -12.68 4.70 -1.82
C LEU A 47 -14.17 4.53 -1.48
N LYS A 48 -14.65 3.29 -1.37
CA LYS A 48 -16.04 2.98 -1.04
C LYS A 48 -16.37 3.24 0.44
N SER A 49 -15.40 3.08 1.34
CA SER A 49 -15.61 3.19 2.78
C SER A 49 -15.50 4.62 3.30
N SER A 50 -14.91 5.57 2.55
CA SER A 50 -14.79 6.96 3.02
C SER A 50 -16.04 7.80 2.66
N PRO A 51 -16.76 8.37 3.64
CA PRO A 51 -17.96 9.20 3.42
C PRO A 51 -17.67 10.50 2.67
N SER A 52 -16.42 10.97 2.74
CA SER A 52 -15.93 12.09 1.95
C SER A 52 -14.84 11.56 1.04
N GLN A 53 -15.05 11.54 -0.28
CA GLN A 53 -14.05 11.14 -1.29
C GLN A 53 -12.73 11.95 -1.23
N LYS A 54 -12.63 12.89 -0.27
CA LYS A 54 -11.47 13.68 0.11
C LYS A 54 -10.53 13.00 1.11
N GLU A 55 -10.88 11.86 1.72
CA GLU A 55 -9.89 11.07 2.47
C GLU A 55 -9.07 10.22 1.49
N ASN A 56 -8.28 10.99 0.75
CA ASN A 56 -7.13 10.74 -0.09
C ASN A 56 -6.71 9.27 -0.34
N GLY A 57 -6.95 8.81 -1.57
CA GLY A 57 -6.09 7.79 -2.20
C GLY A 57 -4.62 8.24 -2.31
N GLU A 58 -4.35 9.53 -2.13
CA GLU A 58 -3.02 10.11 -1.92
C GLU A 58 -2.42 9.77 -0.54
N LEU A 59 -3.16 9.17 0.40
CA LEU A 59 -2.65 8.83 1.74
C LEU A 59 -1.40 7.94 1.64
N LEU A 60 -1.44 6.89 0.82
CA LEU A 60 -0.28 6.02 0.55
C LEU A 60 0.94 6.84 0.13
N PHE A 61 0.77 7.77 -0.80
CA PHE A 61 1.88 8.58 -1.30
C PHE A 61 2.38 9.61 -0.30
N SER A 62 1.49 10.16 0.52
CA SER A 62 1.89 11.04 1.61
C SER A 62 2.76 10.35 2.65
N LEU A 63 2.61 9.03 2.80
CA LEU A 63 3.46 8.19 3.66
C LEU A 63 4.76 7.82 2.94
N ILE A 64 4.69 7.39 1.68
CA ILE A 64 5.86 7.10 0.86
C ILE A 64 6.83 8.29 0.86
N ASP A 65 6.33 9.49 0.53
CA ASP A 65 7.14 10.70 0.40
C ASP A 65 7.80 11.14 1.72
N LYS A 66 7.29 10.70 2.88
CA LYS A 66 7.87 10.98 4.21
C LYS A 66 8.93 9.98 4.63
N THR A 67 9.08 8.88 3.89
CA THR A 67 10.00 7.79 4.21
C THR A 67 11.14 7.71 3.20
N GLN A 68 12.21 6.98 3.55
CA GLN A 68 13.30 6.67 2.62
C GLN A 68 12.97 5.57 1.61
N TYR A 69 11.76 4.99 1.68
CA TYR A 69 11.37 3.83 0.91
C TYR A 69 10.70 4.22 -0.40
N SER A 70 11.04 3.50 -1.47
CA SER A 70 10.44 3.70 -2.78
C SER A 70 9.00 3.19 -2.83
N VAL A 71 8.24 3.62 -3.85
CA VAL A 71 6.91 3.08 -4.15
C VAL A 71 6.93 1.56 -4.27
N ARG A 72 7.96 1.00 -4.90
CA ARG A 72 8.13 -0.46 -4.99
C ARG A 72 8.25 -1.11 -3.61
N ALA A 73 9.05 -0.55 -2.71
CA ALA A 73 9.21 -1.10 -1.37
C ALA A 73 7.88 -1.10 -0.59
N TRP A 74 7.05 -0.09 -0.79
CA TRP A 74 5.70 -0.02 -0.22
C TRP A 74 4.74 -1.03 -0.84
N ILE A 75 4.77 -1.23 -2.16
CA ILE A 75 4.00 -2.29 -2.82
C ILE A 75 4.37 -3.66 -2.23
N GLU A 76 5.67 -3.96 -2.13
CA GLU A 76 6.13 -5.22 -1.54
C GLU A 76 5.68 -5.40 -0.09
N ALA A 77 5.73 -4.33 0.71
CA ALA A 77 5.25 -4.36 2.09
C ALA A 77 3.74 -4.64 2.18
N ILE A 78 2.94 -4.03 1.33
CA ILE A 78 1.49 -4.28 1.25
C ILE A 78 1.22 -5.74 0.86
N LEU A 79 1.96 -6.28 -0.11
CA LEU A 79 1.81 -7.68 -0.53
C LEU A 79 2.20 -8.65 0.58
N THR A 80 3.29 -8.38 1.29
CA THR A 80 3.70 -9.16 2.46
C THR A 80 2.65 -9.14 3.56
N PHE A 81 2.06 -7.97 3.83
CA PHE A 81 0.99 -7.85 4.80
C PHE A 81 -0.27 -8.63 4.35
N ASP A 82 -0.69 -8.45 3.10
CA ASP A 82 -1.86 -9.14 2.52
C ASP A 82 -1.72 -10.67 2.58
N LEU A 83 -0.52 -11.18 2.29
CA LEU A 83 -0.23 -12.61 2.40
C LEU A 83 -0.37 -13.08 3.86
N TRP A 84 0.24 -12.36 4.80
CA TRP A 84 0.15 -12.70 6.22
C TRP A 84 -1.31 -12.70 6.72
N LEU A 85 -2.12 -11.73 6.29
CA LEU A 85 -3.55 -11.69 6.63
C LEU A 85 -4.29 -12.94 6.12
N LYS A 86 -4.04 -13.33 4.86
CA LYS A 86 -4.64 -14.54 4.28
C LYS A 86 -4.23 -15.80 5.01
N GLU A 87 -2.95 -15.95 5.33
CA GLU A 87 -2.41 -17.11 6.06
C GLU A 87 -2.98 -17.22 7.47
N ASN A 88 -3.37 -16.10 8.08
CA ASN A 88 -3.93 -16.04 9.43
C ASN A 88 -5.46 -15.87 9.45
N GLU A 89 -6.13 -15.98 8.30
CA GLU A 89 -7.59 -15.80 8.14
C GLU A 89 -8.12 -14.48 8.73
N ARG A 90 -7.38 -13.39 8.47
CA ARG A 90 -7.68 -12.04 8.96
C ARG A 90 -8.01 -11.09 7.81
N GLU A 91 -8.72 -10.02 8.15
CA GLU A 91 -9.00 -8.90 7.25
C GLU A 91 -8.62 -7.57 7.89
N THR A 92 -8.41 -6.54 7.08
CA THR A 92 -8.18 -5.17 7.53
C THR A 92 -8.65 -4.18 6.46
N ASP A 93 -8.87 -2.94 6.87
CA ASP A 93 -9.02 -1.83 5.95
C ASP A 93 -7.65 -1.27 5.52
N PHE A 94 -7.64 -0.58 4.37
CA PHE A 94 -6.42 -0.07 3.77
C PHE A 94 -5.69 0.94 4.67
N LYS A 95 -6.42 1.79 5.39
CA LYS A 95 -5.85 2.85 6.23
C LYS A 95 -5.11 2.24 7.41
N THR A 96 -5.69 1.22 8.03
CA THR A 96 -5.05 0.54 9.16
C THR A 96 -3.82 -0.25 8.71
N MET A 97 -3.88 -0.94 7.55
CA MET A 97 -2.73 -1.60 6.96
C MET A 97 -1.55 -0.65 6.72
N ILE A 98 -1.77 0.45 5.98
CA ILE A 98 -0.67 1.37 5.65
C ILE A 98 -0.14 2.12 6.88
N GLY A 99 -0.99 2.35 7.90
CA GLY A 99 -0.56 2.89 9.19
C GLY A 99 0.37 1.94 9.93
N TYR A 100 0.10 0.63 9.91
CA TYR A 100 1.02 -0.36 10.48
C TYR A 100 2.36 -0.40 9.73
N ILE A 101 2.32 -0.33 8.40
CA ILE A 101 3.53 -0.28 7.57
C ILE A 101 4.33 0.99 7.90
N GLU A 102 3.68 2.15 8.03
CA GLU A 102 4.31 3.40 8.46
C GLU A 102 4.99 3.23 9.83
N CYS A 103 4.30 2.66 10.82
CA CYS A 103 4.88 2.39 12.14
C CYS A 103 6.14 1.51 12.05
N SER A 104 6.14 0.51 11.17
CA SER A 104 7.30 -0.35 10.92
C SER A 104 8.51 0.43 10.40
N THR A 105 8.28 1.52 9.64
CA THR A 105 9.35 2.38 9.11
C THR A 105 10.03 3.21 10.20
N LEU A 106 9.34 3.51 11.30
CA LEU A 106 9.79 4.36 12.41
C LEU A 106 10.62 3.61 13.46
N SER A 107 10.74 2.28 13.35
CA SER A 107 11.51 1.45 14.29
C SER A 107 12.97 1.93 14.41
N PRO A 108 13.52 2.07 15.63
CA PRO A 108 14.91 2.47 15.85
C PRO A 108 15.94 1.58 15.13
N GLU A 109 15.63 0.28 15.00
CA GLU A 109 16.49 -0.71 14.33
C GLU A 109 16.74 -0.33 12.85
N ASN A 110 15.75 0.30 12.22
CA ASN A 110 15.80 0.73 10.82
C ASN A 110 16.68 1.97 10.60
N LYS A 111 16.99 2.73 11.65
CA LYS A 111 17.91 3.88 11.56
C LYS A 111 19.37 3.44 11.46
N ILE A 112 19.67 2.21 11.87
CA ILE A 112 21.03 1.67 11.98
C ILE A 112 21.33 0.68 10.85
N LEU A 113 20.34 -0.12 10.44
CA LEU A 113 20.47 -1.13 9.39
C LEU A 113 19.46 -0.85 8.26
N LYS A 114 19.94 -0.81 7.02
CA LYS A 114 19.11 -0.59 5.82
C LYS A 114 18.33 -1.86 5.45
N TYR A 115 17.35 -2.23 6.26
CA TYR A 115 16.45 -3.34 5.96
C TYR A 115 15.46 -2.98 4.84
N GLN A 116 15.08 -3.98 4.04
CA GLN A 116 14.00 -3.80 3.08
C GLN A 116 12.69 -3.64 3.84
N LEU A 117 11.80 -2.74 3.40
CA LEU A 117 10.55 -2.46 4.12
C LEU A 117 9.70 -3.72 4.34
N LYS A 118 9.64 -4.60 3.34
CA LYS A 118 8.93 -5.89 3.46
C LYS A 118 9.48 -6.78 4.57
N GLU A 119 10.79 -6.77 4.80
CA GLU A 119 11.44 -7.59 5.83
C GLU A 119 11.09 -7.06 7.22
N LEU A 120 11.06 -5.73 7.38
CA LEU A 120 10.61 -5.10 8.62
C LEU A 120 9.16 -5.43 8.92
N VAL A 121 8.28 -5.28 7.92
CA VAL A 121 6.85 -5.59 8.09
C VAL A 121 6.65 -7.07 8.41
N ALA A 122 7.33 -7.98 7.70
CA ALA A 122 7.27 -9.41 8.00
C ALA A 122 7.76 -9.72 9.41
N LYS A 123 8.87 -9.11 9.85
CA LYS A 123 9.39 -9.27 11.22
C LYS A 123 8.38 -8.80 12.25
N MET A 124 7.83 -7.59 12.09
CA MET A 124 6.85 -7.03 13.03
C MET A 124 5.58 -7.88 13.11
N LEU A 125 5.08 -8.37 11.97
CA LEU A 125 3.90 -9.24 11.91
C LEU A 125 4.16 -10.61 12.57
N ASN A 126 5.35 -11.17 12.40
CA ASN A 126 5.68 -12.46 13.00
C ASN A 126 5.98 -12.36 14.50
N GLU A 127 6.58 -11.26 14.96
CA GLU A 127 6.93 -11.05 16.37
C GLU A 127 5.75 -10.58 17.21
N PHE A 128 4.96 -9.65 16.69
CA PHE A 128 3.89 -8.97 17.45
C PHE A 128 2.49 -9.23 16.90
N GLY A 129 2.39 -9.81 15.71
CA GLY A 129 1.11 -9.99 15.04
C GLY A 129 0.49 -8.68 14.54
N TYR A 130 -0.78 -8.80 14.21
CA TYR A 130 -1.67 -7.68 13.92
C TYR A 130 -3.04 -7.95 14.54
N VAL A 131 -3.51 -6.96 15.31
CA VAL A 131 -4.86 -6.93 15.89
C VAL A 131 -5.53 -5.67 15.36
N GLY A 132 -6.54 -5.84 14.52
CA GLY A 132 -7.34 -4.78 13.91
C GLY A 132 -8.81 -5.11 13.97
#